data_AF-A0AAV2CGH8-F1
#
_entry.id   AF-A0AAV2CGH8-F1
#
_cell.length_a   1.000
_cell.length_b   1.000
_cell.length_c   1.000
_cell.angle_alpha   90.00
_cell.angle_beta   90.00
_cell.angle_gamma   90.00
#
_symmetry.space_group_name_H-M   'P 1'
#
loop_
_entity.id
_entity.type
_entity.pdbx_description
1 polymer ?
#
loop_
_entity_poly.entity_id
_entity_poly.type
_entity_poly.pdbx_seq_one_letter_code
_entity_poly.pdbx_strand_id
1 'polypeptide(L)'
;MIDDPMVVELLDLREAVLWCISHGFTDMRFEGDAKVVIDKILGADTSDSRMGAILEEIVQFVASSPGFSVRFVGRHSNRVAHLVARKALFLYPTTSRLFDFQSWLNSRM
;
A
#
# COMPACT_ATOMS: atom_id res chain seq x y z
N MET A 1 17.29 3.93 2.89
CA MET A 1 16.79 3.85 1.51
C MET A 1 15.58 2.92 1.57
N ILE A 2 14.47 3.21 0.89
CA ILE A 2 13.38 2.23 0.79
C ILE A 2 13.66 1.43 -0.47
N ASP A 3 14.58 0.48 -0.34
CA ASP A 3 15.03 -0.43 -1.39
C ASP A 3 14.54 -1.85 -1.17
N ASP A 4 13.90 -2.14 -0.04
CA ASP A 4 13.22 -3.40 0.20
C ASP A 4 11.89 -3.42 -0.58
N PRO A 5 11.74 -4.28 -1.60
CA PRO A 5 10.52 -4.36 -2.40
C PRO A 5 9.28 -4.62 -1.54
N MET A 6 9.42 -5.35 -0.43
CA MET A 6 8.29 -5.66 0.45
C MET A 6 7.76 -4.42 1.17
N VAL A 7 8.66 -3.51 1.57
CA VAL A 7 8.29 -2.25 2.21
C VAL A 7 7.61 -1.33 1.20
N VAL A 8 8.05 -1.33 -0.07
CA VAL A 8 7.41 -0.57 -1.15
C VAL A 8 5.98 -1.05 -1.40
N GLU A 9 5.79 -2.36 -1.56
CA GLU A 9 4.46 -2.96 -1.79
C GLU A 9 3.50 -2.67 -0.62
N LEU A 10 4.01 -2.73 0.60
CA LEU A 10 3.24 -2.44 1.80
C LEU A 10 2.84 -0.95 1.90
N LEU A 11 3.77 -0.03 1.58
CA LEU A 11 3.47 1.40 1.53
C LEU A 11 2.47 1.74 0.43
N ASP A 12 2.58 1.12 -0.74
CA ASP A 12 1.62 1.32 -1.84
C ASP A 12 0.21 0.91 -1.43
N LEU A 13 0.08 -0.26 -0.76
CA LEU A 13 -1.20 -0.70 -0.20
C LEU A 13 -1.75 0.27 0.86
N ARG A 14 -0.91 0.74 1.78
CA ARG A 14 -1.31 1.72 2.80
C ARG A 14 -1.87 2.98 2.16
N GLU A 15 -1.18 3.52 1.17
CA GLU A 15 -1.61 4.73 0.47
C GLU A 15 -2.91 4.51 -0.30
N ALA A 16 -3.07 3.36 -0.95
CA ALA A 16 -4.32 3.01 -1.62
C ALA A 16 -5.50 2.99 -0.62
N VAL A 17 -5.31 2.40 0.56
CA VAL A 17 -6.31 2.36 1.63
C VAL A 17 -6.67 3.77 2.11
N LEU A 18 -5.67 4.58 2.45
CA LEU A 18 -5.87 5.96 2.91
C LEU A 18 -6.56 6.84 1.85
N TRP A 19 -6.16 6.67 0.58
CA TRP A 19 -6.78 7.39 -0.51
C TRP A 19 -8.26 7.03 -0.63
N CYS A 20 -8.61 5.75 -0.54
CA CYS A 20 -10.01 5.32 -0.58
C CYS A 20 -10.82 5.89 0.61
N ILE A 21 -10.28 5.84 1.83
CA ILE A 21 -10.92 6.40 3.02
C ILE A 21 -11.15 7.92 2.85
N SER A 22 -10.12 8.66 2.45
CA SER A 22 -10.19 10.12 2.29
C SER A 22 -11.15 10.59 1.20
N HIS A 23 -11.48 9.72 0.23
CA HIS A 23 -12.46 10.00 -0.83
C HIS A 23 -13.84 9.42 -0.55
N GLY A 24 -14.07 8.86 0.64
CA GLY A 24 -15.38 8.37 1.09
C GLY A 24 -15.81 7.05 0.47
N PHE A 25 -14.87 6.24 -0.04
CA PHE A 25 -15.18 4.88 -0.45
C PHE A 25 -15.47 4.02 0.79
N THR A 26 -16.54 3.22 0.74
CA THR A 26 -17.00 2.41 1.88
C THR A 26 -16.89 0.91 1.64
N ASP A 27 -16.75 0.47 0.39
CA ASP A 27 -16.65 -0.94 0.00
C ASP A 27 -15.55 -1.08 -1.06
N MET A 28 -14.43 -1.68 -0.65
CA MET A 28 -13.21 -1.77 -1.45
C MET A 28 -12.53 -3.13 -1.27
N ARG A 29 -12.06 -3.69 -2.38
CA ARG A 29 -11.16 -4.84 -2.37
C ARG A 29 -9.81 -4.44 -2.92
N PHE A 30 -8.79 -4.49 -2.07
CA PHE A 30 -7.41 -4.23 -2.43
C PHE A 30 -6.74 -5.54 -2.88
N GLU A 31 -6.25 -5.58 -4.11
CA GLU A 31 -5.62 -6.75 -4.70
C GLU A 31 -4.12 -6.50 -4.93
N GLY A 32 -3.26 -7.40 -4.47
CA GLY A 32 -1.81 -7.30 -4.65
C GLY A 32 -1.13 -8.65 -4.87
N ASP A 33 0.06 -8.65 -5.47
CA ASP A 33 0.86 -9.87 -5.73
C ASP A 33 1.97 -10.12 -4.69
N ALA A 34 2.06 -9.28 -3.66
CA ALA A 34 2.96 -9.48 -2.52
C ALA A 34 2.36 -10.43 -1.46
N LYS A 35 2.32 -11.74 -1.75
CA LYS A 35 1.66 -12.74 -0.89
C LYS A 35 2.02 -12.64 0.60
N VAL A 36 3.30 -12.42 0.92
CA VAL A 36 3.78 -12.32 2.31
C VAL A 36 3.18 -11.10 3.03
N VAL A 37 3.02 -9.97 2.34
CA VAL A 37 2.34 -8.78 2.91
C VAL A 37 0.89 -9.11 3.21
N ILE A 38 0.19 -9.68 2.22
CA ILE A 38 -1.23 -10.01 2.33
C ILE A 38 -1.48 -11.00 3.47
N ASP A 39 -0.67 -12.07 3.55
CA ASP A 39 -0.80 -13.08 4.59
C ASP A 39 -0.57 -12.47 6.00
N LYS A 40 0.40 -11.56 6.14
CA LYS A 40 0.63 -10.84 7.40
C LYS A 40 -0.56 -9.97 7.81
N ILE A 41 -1.16 -9.24 6.87
CA ILE A 41 -2.35 -8.42 7.13
C ILE A 41 -3.54 -9.30 7.53
N LEU A 42 -3.82 -10.36 6.77
CA LEU A 42 -4.93 -11.29 7.04
C LEU A 42 -4.75 -12.04 8.37
N GLY A 43 -3.51 -12.32 8.76
CA GLY A 43 -3.17 -12.92 10.04
C GLY A 43 -3.01 -11.93 11.20
N ALA A 44 -3.14 -10.63 10.94
CA ALA A 44 -2.80 -9.55 11.88
C ALA A 44 -1.39 -9.70 12.52
N ASP A 45 -0.43 -10.25 11.77
CA ASP A 45 0.96 -10.41 12.19
C ASP A 45 1.77 -9.14 11.90
N THR A 46 1.90 -8.29 12.92
CA THR A 46 2.65 -7.04 12.88
C THR A 46 4.02 -7.13 13.55
N SER A 47 4.49 -8.33 13.86
CA SER A 47 5.73 -8.56 14.65
C SER A 47 7.04 -8.23 13.89
N ASP A 48 6.97 -7.94 12.60
CA ASP A 48 8.13 -7.61 11.79
C ASP A 48 8.68 -6.23 12.17
N SER A 49 9.92 -6.15 12.66
CA SER A 49 10.51 -4.89 13.12
C SER A 49 10.68 -3.82 12.04
N ARG A 50 10.67 -4.20 10.75
CA ARG A 50 10.82 -3.27 9.62
C ARG A 50 9.49 -2.78 9.08
N MET A 51 8.46 -3.63 9.16
CA MET A 51 7.14 -3.40 8.54
C MET A 51 6.01 -3.21 9.55
N GLY A 52 6.25 -3.52 10.82
CA GLY A 52 5.23 -3.71 11.86
C GLY A 52 4.32 -2.51 12.05
N ALA A 53 4.88 -1.30 12.10
CA ALA A 53 4.11 -0.07 12.21
C ALA A 53 3.15 0.13 11.02
N ILE A 54 3.62 -0.11 9.80
CA ILE A 54 2.81 0.05 8.58
C ILE A 54 1.75 -1.05 8.50
N LEU A 55 2.11 -2.29 8.87
CA LEU A 55 1.17 -3.41 8.95
C LEU A 55 0.06 -3.13 9.97
N GLU A 56 0.42 -2.59 11.14
CA GLU A 56 -0.53 -2.26 12.19
C GLU A 56 -1.55 -1.22 11.73
N GLU A 57 -1.10 -0.15 11.06
CA GLU A 57 -2.00 0.84 10.50
C GLU A 57 -2.99 0.22 9.48
N ILE A 58 -2.50 -0.58 8.53
CA ILE A 58 -3.37 -1.20 7.52
C ILE A 58 -4.36 -2.17 8.18
N VAL A 59 -3.89 -3.00 9.12
CA VAL A 59 -4.75 -3.95 9.85
C VAL A 59 -5.86 -3.18 10.59
N GLN A 60 -5.55 -2.08 11.25
CA GLN A 60 -6.53 -1.24 11.93
C GLN A 60 -7.54 -0.62 10.96
N PHE A 61 -7.11 -0.11 9.80
CA PHE A 61 -8.02 0.45 8.79
C PHE A 61 -8.95 -0.59 8.20
N VAL A 62 -8.43 -1.77 7.86
CA VAL A 62 -9.24 -2.87 7.32
C VAL A 62 -10.21 -3.38 8.38
N ALA A 63 -9.78 -3.55 9.63
CA ALA A 63 -10.64 -4.02 10.72
C ALA A 63 -11.75 -3.02 11.09
N SER A 64 -11.47 -1.72 11.02
CA SER A 64 -12.45 -0.66 11.32
C SER A 64 -13.41 -0.36 10.17
N SER A 65 -13.17 -0.89 8.97
CA SER A 65 -13.94 -0.62 7.76
C SER A 65 -14.55 -1.93 7.22
N PRO A 66 -15.81 -2.28 7.57
CA PRO A 66 -16.39 -3.59 7.23
C PRO A 66 -16.49 -3.91 5.73
N GLY A 67 -16.50 -2.90 4.86
CA GLY A 67 -16.49 -3.08 3.41
C GLY A 67 -15.08 -3.19 2.82
N PHE A 68 -14.03 -3.06 3.61
CA PHE A 68 -12.66 -3.13 3.11
C PHE A 68 -12.13 -4.54 3.26
N SER A 69 -11.48 -5.03 2.21
CA SER A 69 -10.87 -6.36 2.20
C SER A 69 -9.58 -6.36 1.40
N VAL A 70 -8.67 -7.26 1.77
CA VAL A 70 -7.38 -7.41 1.09
C VAL A 70 -7.28 -8.83 0.52
N ARG A 71 -6.76 -8.98 -0.70
CA ARG A 71 -6.67 -10.26 -1.39
C ARG A 71 -5.37 -10.40 -2.17
N PHE A 72 -4.77 -11.59 -2.05
CA PHE A 72 -3.66 -11.97 -2.90
C PHE A 72 -4.16 -12.35 -4.29
N VAL A 73 -3.52 -11.79 -5.32
CA VAL A 73 -3.71 -12.17 -6.71
C VAL A 73 -2.37 -12.49 -7.36
N GLY A 74 -2.37 -13.42 -8.32
CA GLY A 74 -1.15 -13.73 -9.06
C GLY A 74 -0.66 -12.50 -9.86
N ARG A 75 0.65 -12.41 -10.09
CA ARG A 75 1.28 -11.29 -10.83
C ARG A 75 0.66 -11.00 -12.19
N HIS A 76 0.15 -12.01 -12.89
CA HIS A 76 -0.54 -11.82 -14.17
C HIS A 76 -1.84 -11.03 -14.03
N SER A 77 -2.56 -11.22 -12.91
CA SER A 77 -3.75 -10.43 -12.57
C SER A 77 -3.39 -9.03 -12.08
N ASN A 78 -2.22 -8.86 -11.43
CA ASN A 78 -1.69 -7.56 -11.01
C ASN A 78 -0.88 -6.83 -12.11
N ARG A 79 -1.00 -7.23 -13.38
CA ARG A 79 -0.13 -6.73 -14.47
C ARG A 79 -0.27 -5.23 -14.69
N VAL A 80 -1.46 -4.66 -14.51
CA VAL A 80 -1.69 -3.22 -14.71
C VAL A 80 -0.95 -2.41 -13.66
N ALA A 81 -1.12 -2.72 -12.37
CA ALA A 81 -0.41 -2.03 -11.30
C ALA A 81 1.11 -2.19 -11.45
N HIS A 82 1.59 -3.40 -11.78
CA HIS A 82 3.00 -3.64 -12.04
C HIS A 82 3.55 -2.77 -13.20
N LEU A 83 2.80 -2.64 -14.30
CA LEU A 83 3.21 -1.78 -15.41
C LEU A 83 3.22 -0.30 -15.05
N VAL A 84 2.26 0.15 -14.22
CA VAL A 84 2.20 1.53 -13.72
C VAL A 84 3.39 1.82 -12.82
N ALA A 85 3.65 0.99 -11.81
CA ALA A 85 4.81 1.13 -10.92
C ALA A 85 6.13 1.12 -11.70
N ARG A 86 6.27 0.20 -12.66
CA ARG A 86 7.47 0.13 -13.51
C ARG A 86 7.64 1.38 -14.37
N LYS A 87 6.57 1.90 -14.98
CA LYS A 87 6.64 3.16 -15.74
C LYS A 87 6.98 4.35 -14.84
N ALA A 88 6.44 4.41 -13.63
CA ALA A 88 6.77 5.46 -12.67
C ALA A 88 8.27 5.50 -12.36
N LEU A 89 8.91 4.33 -12.17
CA LEU A 89 10.36 4.24 -11.98
C LEU A 89 11.17 4.79 -13.16
N PHE A 90 10.71 4.57 -14.40
CA PHE A 90 11.37 5.13 -15.59
C PHE A 90 11.18 6.65 -15.73
N LEU A 91 10.02 7.18 -15.34
CA LEU A 91 9.70 8.60 -15.46
C LEU A 91 10.28 9.44 -14.31
N TYR A 92 10.45 8.83 -13.14
CA TYR A 92 10.96 9.49 -11.93
C TYR A 92 12.15 8.70 -11.35
N PRO A 93 13.29 8.66 -12.06
CA PRO A 93 14.46 7.87 -11.66
C PRO A 93 15.17 8.41 -10.41
N THR A 94 14.72 9.53 -9.84
CA THR A 94 15.30 10.13 -8.63
C THR A 94 14.22 10.26 -7.56
N THR A 95 14.55 9.84 -6.34
CA THR A 95 13.76 9.84 -5.09
C THR A 95 13.23 11.22 -4.64
N SER A 96 13.25 12.23 -5.49
CA SER A 96 12.80 13.59 -5.20
C SER A 96 11.29 13.73 -4.99
N ARG A 97 10.46 12.71 -5.27
CA ARG A 97 9.00 12.81 -5.13
C ARG A 97 8.35 12.22 -3.88
N LEU A 98 9.08 11.46 -3.05
CA LEU A 98 8.55 11.17 -1.70
C LEU A 98 8.41 12.48 -0.89
N PHE A 99 9.29 13.46 -1.14
CA PHE A 99 9.18 14.80 -0.55
C PHE A 99 8.01 15.63 -1.12
N ASP A 100 7.72 15.53 -2.42
CA ASP A 100 6.55 16.20 -3.02
C ASP A 100 5.22 15.58 -2.56
N PHE A 101 5.18 14.27 -2.34
CA PHE A 101 3.98 13.60 -1.82
C PHE A 101 3.69 14.01 -0.37
N GLN A 102 4.73 14.08 0.48
CA GLN A 102 4.62 14.64 1.83
C GLN A 102 4.16 16.10 1.81
N SER A 103 4.65 16.90 0.87
CA SER A 103 4.29 18.31 0.70
C SER A 103 2.85 18.48 0.19
N TRP A 104 2.37 17.57 -0.66
CA TRP A 104 0.97 17.50 -1.08
C TRP A 104 0.04 17.15 0.09
N LEU A 105 0.40 16.17 0.93
CA LEU A 105 -0.34 15.81 2.14
C LEU A 105 -0.45 16.99 3.13
N ASN A 106 0.66 17.69 3.36
CA ASN A 106 0.70 18.85 4.27
C ASN A 106 -0.05 20.09 3.74
N SER A 107 -0.41 20.11 2.45
CA SER A 107 -1.18 21.21 1.85
C SER A 107 -2.71 21.06 2.00
N ARG A 108 -3.17 19.93 2.57
CA ARG A 108 -4.59 19.55 2.67
C ARG A 108 -5.08 19.24 4.10
N MET A 109 -4.23 19.44 5.12
CA MET A 109 -4.67 19.71 6.50
C MET A 109 -4.86 21.21 6.69
#